data_AF-U7L9D2-F1
#
_entry.id   AF-U7L9D2-F1
#
_cell.length_a   1.000
_cell.length_b   1.000
_cell.length_c   1.000
_cell.angle_alpha   90.00
_cell.angle_beta   90.00
_cell.angle_gamma   90.00
#
_symmetry.space_group_name_H-M   'P 1'
#
loop_
_entity.id
_entity.type
_entity.pdbx_description
1 polymer ?
#
loop_
_entity_poly.entity_id
_entity_poly.type
_entity_poly.pdbx_seq_one_letter_code
_entity_poly.pdbx_strand_id
1 'polypeptide(L)'
;MRTDFSRGEQVTGLIWLSLGALLSLFLEVIYLTARIPLADGASIAFPITILIAAAFNVVLTRTARLWSDRTYIAAIPTIVWGLGFFALMLLVPITGDVIVGNNILSLLLLLAGIGGGVWPFLKQK
;
A
#
# COMPACT_ATOMS: atom_id res chain seq x y z
N MET A 1 18.71 2.85 19.81
CA MET A 1 18.51 2.22 18.48
C MET A 1 19.89 2.09 17.84
N ARG A 2 20.19 0.99 17.15
CA ARG A 2 21.44 0.86 16.38
C ARG A 2 21.29 1.65 15.08
N THR A 3 22.31 2.42 14.71
CA THR A 3 22.33 3.28 13.51
C THR A 3 23.31 2.81 12.44
N ASP A 4 24.09 1.78 12.75
CA ASP A 4 25.19 1.31 11.90
C ASP A 4 24.72 0.12 11.06
N PHE A 5 23.98 0.42 9.98
CA PHE A 5 23.58 -0.59 8.99
C PHE A 5 24.53 -0.54 7.79
N SER A 6 25.00 -1.70 7.36
CA SER A 6 25.73 -1.80 6.08
C SER A 6 24.79 -1.43 4.92
N ARG A 7 25.38 -0.98 3.80
CA ARG A 7 24.59 -0.67 2.59
C ARG A 7 23.77 -1.88 2.11
N GLY A 8 24.30 -3.10 2.25
CA GLY A 8 23.61 -4.33 1.84
C GLY A 8 22.36 -4.63 2.68
N GLU A 9 22.43 -4.40 3.99
CA GLU A 9 21.28 -4.57 4.90
C GLU A 9 20.17 -3.55 4.60
N GLN A 10 20.54 -2.29 4.37
CA GLN A 10 19.59 -1.24 4.01
C GLN A 10 18.84 -1.58 2.71
N VAL A 11 19.57 -2.00 1.67
CA VAL A 11 18.97 -2.41 0.39
C VAL A 11 18.05 -3.61 0.57
N THR A 12 18.50 -4.63 1.31
CA THR A 12 17.70 -5.84 1.54
C THR A 12 16.42 -5.52 2.33
N GLY A 13 16.50 -4.67 3.34
CA GLY A 13 15.34 -4.20 4.10
C GLY A 13 14.34 -3.47 3.21
N LEU A 14 14.81 -2.55 2.35
CA LEU A 14 13.95 -1.82 1.43
C LEU A 14 13.29 -2.72 0.38
N ILE A 15 14.00 -3.74 -0.12
CA ILE A 15 13.43 -4.74 -1.04
C ILE A 15 12.28 -5.48 -0.36
N TRP A 16 12.48 -5.98 0.86
CA TRP A 16 11.43 -6.68 1.60
C TRP A 16 10.22 -5.79 1.91
N LEU A 17 10.46 -4.54 2.30
CA LEU A 17 9.38 -3.57 2.52
C LEU A 17 8.59 -3.31 1.23
N SER A 18 9.28 -3.25 0.09
CA SER A 18 8.65 -3.03 -1.22
C SER A 18 7.83 -4.25 -1.67
N LEU A 19 8.34 -5.47 -1.45
CA LEU A 19 7.59 -6.71 -1.69
C LEU A 19 6.36 -6.79 -0.79
N GLY A 20 6.50 -6.45 0.49
CA GLY A 20 5.38 -6.35 1.42
C GLY A 20 4.34 -5.32 0.97
N ALA A 21 4.79 -4.18 0.42
CA ALA A 21 3.90 -3.16 -0.15
C ALA A 21 3.09 -3.70 -1.33
N LEU A 22 3.72 -4.40 -2.28
CA LEU A 22 3.04 -5.00 -3.42
C LEU A 22 2.04 -6.08 -3.00
N LEU A 23 2.40 -6.92 -2.03
CA LEU A 23 1.49 -7.93 -1.50
C LEU A 23 0.30 -7.28 -0.79
N SER A 24 0.53 -6.23 0.02
CA SER A 24 -0.54 -5.47 0.67
C SER A 24 -1.49 -4.88 -0.36
N LEU A 25 -0.96 -4.16 -1.36
CA LEU A 25 -1.73 -3.61 -2.48
C LEU A 25 -2.60 -4.68 -3.13
N PHE A 26 -2.01 -5.83 -3.46
CA PHE A 26 -2.72 -6.90 -4.15
C PHE A 26 -3.94 -7.36 -3.36
N LEU A 27 -3.77 -7.62 -2.06
CA LEU A 27 -4.89 -7.99 -1.18
C LEU A 27 -5.91 -6.85 -1.04
N GLU A 28 -5.44 -5.61 -0.91
CA GLU A 28 -6.32 -4.45 -0.76
C GLU A 28 -7.25 -4.26 -1.95
N VAL A 29 -6.74 -4.46 -3.17
CA VAL A 29 -7.50 -4.38 -4.42
C VAL A 29 -8.48 -5.53 -4.53
N ILE A 30 -8.05 -6.77 -4.29
CA ILE A 30 -8.91 -7.96 -4.38
C ILE A 30 -10.08 -7.89 -3.40
N TYR A 31 -9.84 -7.40 -2.17
CA TYR A 31 -10.87 -7.31 -1.14
C TYR A 31 -11.57 -5.94 -1.07
N LEU A 32 -11.31 -5.02 -2.02
CA LEU A 32 -11.85 -3.66 -2.00
C LEU A 32 -13.39 -3.62 -2.01
N THR A 33 -14.00 -4.50 -2.78
CA THR A 33 -15.46 -4.61 -2.91
C THR A 33 -16.02 -5.75 -2.07
N ALA A 34 -15.26 -6.25 -1.09
CA ALA A 34 -15.72 -7.31 -0.20
C ALA A 34 -17.04 -6.90 0.49
N ARG A 35 -17.93 -7.87 0.62
CA ARG A 35 -19.23 -7.68 1.27
C ARG A 35 -19.35 -8.66 2.42
N ILE A 36 -19.95 -8.19 3.51
CA ILE A 36 -20.29 -9.04 4.65
C ILE A 36 -21.70 -9.58 4.41
N PRO A 37 -21.93 -10.91 4.40
CA PRO A 37 -23.26 -11.48 4.31
C PRO A 37 -24.03 -11.28 5.63
N LEU A 38 -25.31 -10.96 5.54
CA LEU A 38 -26.24 -10.87 6.66
C LEU A 38 -27.12 -12.12 6.73
N ALA A 39 -27.68 -12.40 7.92
CA ALA A 39 -28.46 -13.60 8.20
C ALA A 39 -29.77 -13.70 7.39
N ASP A 40 -30.28 -12.57 6.88
CA ASP A 40 -31.48 -12.45 6.05
C ASP A 40 -31.20 -12.63 4.54
N GLY A 41 -29.95 -12.96 4.16
CA GLY A 41 -29.53 -13.06 2.77
C GLY A 41 -29.15 -11.73 2.12
N ALA A 42 -29.27 -10.60 2.84
CA ALA A 42 -28.72 -9.33 2.39
C ALA A 42 -27.18 -9.31 2.53
N SER A 43 -26.53 -8.31 1.96
CA SER A 43 -25.09 -8.09 2.17
C SER A 43 -24.75 -6.61 2.22
N ILE A 44 -23.79 -6.23 3.06
CA ILE A 44 -23.31 -4.85 3.20
C ILE A 44 -21.90 -4.72 2.65
N ALA A 45 -21.62 -3.61 1.94
CA ALA A 45 -20.28 -3.32 1.45
C ALA A 45 -19.33 -3.03 2.63
N PHE A 46 -18.12 -3.59 2.58
CA PHE A 46 -17.12 -3.43 3.64
C PHE A 46 -15.74 -3.11 3.05
N PRO A 47 -15.54 -1.89 2.52
CA PRO A 47 -14.28 -1.47 1.87
C PRO A 47 -13.20 -1.12 2.90
N ILE A 48 -12.97 -2.00 3.87
CA ILE A 48 -12.02 -1.79 4.97
C ILE A 48 -10.58 -1.66 4.47
N THR A 49 -10.29 -2.21 3.30
CA THR A 49 -8.95 -2.19 2.70
C THR A 49 -8.43 -0.78 2.43
N ILE A 50 -9.32 0.23 2.31
CA ILE A 50 -8.93 1.64 2.20
C ILE A 50 -8.21 2.10 3.47
N LEU A 51 -8.75 1.77 4.65
CA LEU A 51 -8.12 2.11 5.94
C LEU A 51 -6.85 1.28 6.16
N ILE A 52 -6.85 0.02 5.73
CA ILE A 52 -5.68 -0.86 5.80
C ILE A 52 -4.55 -0.30 4.93
N ALA A 53 -4.83 0.14 3.69
CA ALA A 53 -3.83 0.72 2.80
C ALA A 53 -3.13 1.94 3.41
N ALA A 54 -3.90 2.83 4.05
CA ALA A 54 -3.33 3.96 4.78
C ALA A 54 -2.46 3.50 5.95
N ALA A 55 -2.98 2.61 6.80
CA ALA A 55 -2.26 2.14 7.98
C ALA A 55 -0.98 1.37 7.62
N PHE A 56 -1.04 0.51 6.60
CA PHE A 56 0.08 -0.30 6.15
C PHE A 56 1.17 0.57 5.54
N ASN A 57 0.82 1.54 4.69
CA ASN A 57 1.79 2.48 4.16
C ASN A 57 2.42 3.35 5.26
N VAL A 58 1.68 3.75 6.31
CA VAL A 58 2.26 4.41 7.50
C VAL A 58 3.35 3.53 8.14
N VAL A 59 3.07 2.23 8.34
CA VAL A 59 4.00 1.29 8.97
C VAL A 59 5.22 1.05 8.09
N LEU A 60 5.03 0.82 6.79
CA LEU A 60 6.11 0.61 5.84
C LEU A 60 7.04 1.81 5.77
N THR A 61 6.50 3.03 5.63
CA THR A 61 7.32 4.24 5.58
C THR A 61 8.05 4.48 6.90
N ARG A 62 7.40 4.30 8.06
CA ARG A 62 8.08 4.40 9.36
C ARG A 62 9.22 3.41 9.48
N THR A 63 9.02 2.18 9.02
CA THR A 63 10.04 1.14 9.03
C THR A 63 11.17 1.49 8.06
N ALA A 64 10.87 1.97 6.85
CA ALA A 64 11.85 2.39 5.86
C ALA A 64 12.74 3.54 6.39
N ARG A 65 12.18 4.46 7.17
CA ARG A 65 12.93 5.53 7.85
C ARG A 65 13.94 5.03 8.88
N LEU A 66 13.78 3.82 9.41
CA LEU A 66 14.79 3.22 10.30
C LEU A 66 16.06 2.81 9.54
N TRP A 67 15.93 2.57 8.23
CA TRP A 67 17.02 2.14 7.36
C TRP A 67 17.73 3.29 6.66
N SER A 68 17.09 4.47 6.55
CA SER A 68 17.69 5.65 5.91
C SER A 68 17.07 6.95 6.37
N ASP A 69 17.92 7.95 6.63
CA ASP A 69 17.50 9.33 6.96
C ASP A 69 16.98 10.09 5.73
N ARG A 70 17.28 9.61 4.52
CA ARG A 70 16.90 10.30 3.29
C ARG A 70 15.43 10.03 2.97
N THR A 71 14.61 11.08 3.00
CA THR A 71 13.16 11.02 2.76
C THR A 71 12.79 10.27 1.49
N TYR A 72 13.48 10.53 0.38
CA TYR A 72 13.19 9.88 -0.90
C TYR A 72 13.50 8.37 -0.90
N ILE A 73 14.46 7.91 -0.08
CA ILE A 73 14.76 6.48 0.08
C ILE A 73 13.67 5.82 0.94
N ALA A 74 13.27 6.46 2.03
CA ALA A 74 12.21 5.95 2.88
C ALA A 74 10.83 5.92 2.20
N ALA A 75 10.64 6.71 1.14
CA ALA A 75 9.41 6.72 0.34
C ALA A 75 9.33 5.57 -0.67
N ILE A 76 10.43 4.83 -0.92
CA ILE A 76 10.49 3.77 -1.95
C ILE A 76 9.35 2.75 -1.81
N PRO A 77 9.04 2.18 -0.64
CA PRO A 77 7.94 1.20 -0.54
C PRO A 77 6.59 1.76 -0.96
N THR A 78 6.28 3.02 -0.61
CA THR A 78 5.04 3.70 -1.02
C THR A 78 5.03 4.00 -2.52
N ILE A 79 6.18 4.39 -3.09
CA ILE A 79 6.30 4.59 -4.54
C ILE A 79 6.05 3.26 -5.27
N VAL A 80 6.65 2.17 -4.80
CA VAL A 80 6.45 0.83 -5.36
C VAL A 80 4.98 0.40 -5.25
N TRP A 81 4.33 0.64 -4.10
CA TRP A 81 2.89 0.43 -3.93
C TRP A 81 2.07 1.22 -4.96
N GLY A 82 2.36 2.52 -5.12
CA GLY A 82 1.65 3.37 -6.07
C GLY A 82 1.85 2.94 -7.53
N LEU A 83 3.08 2.61 -7.92
CA LEU A 83 3.38 2.09 -9.26
C LEU A 83 2.71 0.73 -9.49
N GLY A 84 2.69 -0.13 -8.47
CA GLY A 84 1.96 -1.39 -8.51
C GLY A 84 0.47 -1.18 -8.76
N PHE A 85 -0.14 -0.16 -8.14
CA PHE A 85 -1.56 0.14 -8.33
C PHE A 85 -1.84 0.51 -9.80
N PHE A 86 -1.02 1.38 -10.39
CA PHE A 86 -1.14 1.74 -11.80
C PHE A 86 -0.86 0.55 -12.72
N ALA A 87 0.11 -0.30 -12.39
CA ALA A 87 0.38 -1.52 -13.15
C ALA A 87 -0.85 -2.44 -13.16
N LEU A 88 -1.49 -2.68 -12.01
CA LEU A 88 -2.72 -3.47 -11.90
C LEU A 88 -3.89 -2.86 -12.68
N MET A 89 -3.99 -1.53 -12.73
CA MET A 89 -5.00 -0.83 -13.53
C MET A 89 -4.79 -1.00 -15.04
N LEU A 90 -3.53 -1.10 -15.49
CA LEU A 90 -3.17 -1.21 -16.91
C LEU A 90 -3.09 -2.66 -17.42
N LEU A 91 -3.14 -3.65 -16.53
CA LEU A 91 -3.02 -5.08 -16.85
C LEU A 91 -4.24 -5.71 -17.54
N VAL A 92 -5.35 -4.95 -17.68
CA VAL A 92 -6.61 -5.40 -18.32
C VAL A 92 -6.43 -6.14 -19.66
N PRO A 93 -5.57 -5.67 -20.61
CA PRO A 93 -5.38 -6.35 -21.89
C PRO A 93 -4.75 -7.74 -21.76
N ILE A 94 -4.09 -8.04 -20.65
CA ILE A 94 -3.39 -9.31 -20.40
C ILE A 94 -4.27 -10.26 -19.58
N THR A 95 -5.03 -9.74 -18.61
CA THR A 95 -5.81 -10.54 -17.65
C THR A 95 -7.23 -10.85 -18.11
N GLY A 96 -7.75 -10.13 -19.11
CA GLY A 96 -9.13 -10.28 -19.60
C GLY A 96 -10.18 -9.63 -18.70
N ASP A 97 -9.91 -9.56 -17.39
CA ASP A 97 -10.73 -8.91 -16.38
C ASP A 97 -10.06 -7.65 -15.78
N VAL A 98 -10.90 -6.69 -15.41
CA VAL A 98 -10.49 -5.46 -14.72
C VAL A 98 -10.23 -5.77 -13.24
N ILE A 99 -8.95 -5.83 -12.86
CA ILE A 99 -8.54 -6.08 -11.46
C ILE A 99 -8.84 -4.88 -10.57
N VAL A 100 -8.51 -3.67 -11.02
CA VAL A 100 -8.82 -2.42 -10.31
C VAL A 100 -10.09 -1.83 -10.90
N GLY A 101 -11.21 -1.98 -10.18
CA GLY A 101 -12.51 -1.49 -10.67
C GLY A 101 -12.52 0.01 -10.95
N ASN A 102 -13.20 0.44 -12.02
CA ASN A 102 -13.39 1.86 -12.32
C ASN A 102 -14.51 2.44 -11.42
N ASN A 103 -14.18 2.76 -10.18
CA ASN A 103 -15.12 3.30 -9.20
C ASN A 103 -14.43 4.20 -8.16
N ILE A 104 -15.24 4.89 -7.36
CA ILE A 104 -14.76 5.81 -6.32
C ILE A 104 -13.93 5.10 -5.24
N LEU A 105 -14.17 3.82 -4.95
CA LEU A 105 -13.43 3.07 -3.94
C LEU A 105 -11.97 2.89 -4.35
N SER A 106 -11.70 2.65 -5.64
CA SER A 106 -10.34 2.55 -6.17
C SER A 106 -9.58 3.88 -6.05
N LEU A 107 -10.26 5.01 -6.27
CA LEU A 107 -9.68 6.33 -6.06
C LEU A 107 -9.40 6.58 -4.57
N LEU A 108 -10.36 6.26 -3.69
CA LEU A 108 -10.19 6.38 -2.24
C LEU A 108 -9.04 5.50 -1.73
N LEU A 109 -8.89 4.28 -2.27
CA LEU A 109 -7.79 3.38 -1.95
C LEU A 109 -6.44 4.02 -2.30
N LEU A 110 -6.31 4.55 -3.52
CA LEU A 110 -5.09 5.23 -3.99
C LEU A 110 -4.74 6.42 -3.09
N LEU A 111 -5.71 7.30 -2.81
CA LEU A 111 -5.51 8.48 -1.98
C LEU A 111 -5.16 8.11 -0.53
N ALA A 112 -5.81 7.09 0.03
CA ALA A 112 -5.54 6.60 1.37
C ALA A 112 -4.15 5.97 1.48
N GLY A 113 -3.74 5.14 0.51
CA GLY A 113 -2.41 4.55 0.48
C GLY A 113 -1.29 5.59 0.38
N ILE A 114 -1.43 6.56 -0.55
CA ILE A 114 -0.47 7.67 -0.68
C ILE A 114 -0.47 8.53 0.59
N GLY A 115 -1.64 8.93 1.09
CA GLY A 115 -1.77 9.73 2.31
C GLY A 115 -1.13 9.06 3.52
N GLY A 116 -1.33 7.75 3.66
CA GLY A 116 -0.69 6.93 4.68
C GLY A 116 0.84 6.91 4.57
N GLY A 117 1.38 6.75 3.36
CA GLY A 117 2.83 6.73 3.14
C GLY A 117 3.48 8.10 3.30
N VAL A 118 2.76 9.20 3.03
CA VAL A 118 3.28 10.56 3.20
C VAL A 118 3.24 11.00 4.66
N TRP A 119 2.25 10.55 5.44
CA TRP A 119 2.00 10.99 6.81
C TRP A 119 3.22 10.95 7.76
N PRO A 120 4.07 9.89 7.76
CA PRO A 120 5.25 9.84 8.62
C PRO A 120 6.29 10.93 8.34
N PHE A 121 6.28 11.57 7.16
CA PHE A 121 7.18 12.68 6.85
C PHE A 121 6.66 14.02 7.37
N LEU A 122 5.34 14.18 7.49
CA LEU A 122 4.70 15.40 8.00
C LEU A 122 4.76 15.49 9.53
N LYS A 123 4.76 14.36 10.23
CA LYS A 123 4.91 14.28 11.69
C LYS A 123 6.38 14.36 12.15
N GLN A 124 7.18 15.24 11.57
CA GLN A 124 8.50 15.57 12.13
C GLN A 124 8.29 16.47 13.36
N LYS A 125 8.49 15.91 14.55
CA LYS A 125 8.80 16.68 15.77
C LYS A 125 10.30 16.61 15.99
#